data_AF-A0A0Q6SS31-F1
#
_entry.id   AF-A0A0Q6SS31-F1
#
_cell.length_a   1.000
_cell.length_b   1.000
_cell.length_c   1.000
_cell.angle_alpha   90.00
_cell.angle_beta   90.00
_cell.angle_gamma   90.00
#
_symmetry.space_group_name_H-M   'P 1'
#
loop_
_entity.id
_entity.type
_entity.pdbx_description
1 polymer ?
#
loop_
_entity_poly.entity_id
_entity_poly.type
_entity_poly.pdbx_seq_one_letter_code
_entity_poly.pdbx_strand_id
1 'polypeptide(L)'
;MDDAISYDMDDAVAAMEVLHAALTFDLKELEAKILALGHSVTAVPVSDDRELSDYYATRASLHSGLASIAEVLAWIQWKTEEDPEGDVAVAIQPLPTLRGCSIH
;
A
#
# COMPACT_ATOMS: atom_id res chain seq x y z
N MET A 1 -25.13 21.59 -3.36
CA MET A 1 -24.66 21.79 -1.97
C MET A 1 -23.65 20.66 -1.77
N ASP A 2 -22.58 20.69 -2.58
CA ASP A 2 -21.80 19.50 -2.97
C ASP A 2 -20.30 19.64 -2.66
N ASP A 3 -19.88 20.82 -2.18
CA ASP A 3 -18.47 21.12 -1.86
C ASP A 3 -17.90 20.32 -0.68
N ALA A 4 -18.74 19.76 0.20
CA ALA A 4 -18.27 19.09 1.42
C ALA A 4 -17.73 17.67 1.18
N ILE A 5 -18.15 16.99 0.10
CA ILE A 5 -17.74 15.61 -0.19
C ILE A 5 -16.44 15.58 -1.02
N SER A 6 -16.22 16.59 -1.88
CA SER A 6 -15.00 16.71 -2.68
C SER A 6 -13.75 16.92 -1.82
N TYR A 7 -13.85 17.68 -0.73
CA TYR A 7 -12.72 17.93 0.18
C TYR A 7 -12.25 16.66 0.90
N ASP A 8 -13.16 15.74 1.24
CA ASP A 8 -12.85 14.53 2.01
C ASP A 8 -12.06 13.49 1.18
N MET A 9 -12.32 13.42 -0.13
CA MET A 9 -11.62 12.47 -1.01
C MET A 9 -10.18 12.90 -1.34
N ASP A 10 -9.97 14.19 -1.62
CA ASP A 10 -8.62 14.72 -1.86
C ASP A 10 -7.74 14.60 -0.61
N ASP A 11 -8.32 14.85 0.58
CA ASP A 11 -7.64 14.66 1.86
C ASP A 11 -7.29 13.18 2.10
N ALA A 12 -8.18 12.25 1.75
CA ALA A 12 -7.92 10.81 1.85
C ALA A 12 -6.83 10.34 0.87
N VAL A 13 -6.82 10.84 -0.37
CA VAL A 13 -5.76 10.55 -1.35
C VAL A 13 -4.42 11.07 -0.84
N ALA A 14 -4.36 12.33 -0.40
CA ALA A 14 -3.16 12.91 0.17
C ALA A 14 -2.65 12.11 1.39
N ALA A 15 -3.56 11.68 2.28
CA ALA A 15 -3.21 10.84 3.42
C ALA A 15 -2.65 9.47 2.99
N MET A 16 -3.22 8.85 1.95
CA MET A 16 -2.71 7.59 1.40
C MET A 16 -1.35 7.75 0.73
N GLU A 17 -1.10 8.84 0.02
CA GLU A 17 0.21 9.15 -0.57
C GLU A 17 1.28 9.38 0.51
N VAL A 18 0.92 10.10 1.59
CA VAL A 18 1.80 10.29 2.76
C VAL A 18 2.10 8.96 3.44
N LEU A 19 1.10 8.10 3.63
CA LEU A 19 1.29 6.77 4.19
C LEU A 19 2.16 5.89 3.29
N HIS A 20 1.96 5.92 1.97
CA HIS A 20 2.79 5.20 1.00
C HIS A 20 4.26 5.64 1.10
N ALA A 21 4.51 6.96 1.20
CA ALA A 21 5.86 7.50 1.38
C ALA A 21 6.50 7.04 2.71
N ALA A 22 5.74 7.05 3.81
CA ALA A 22 6.21 6.59 5.11
C ALA A 22 6.57 5.09 5.09
N LEU A 23 5.69 4.24 4.59
CA LEU A 23 5.96 2.79 4.50
C LEU A 23 7.13 2.47 3.55
N THR A 24 7.31 3.25 2.49
CA THR A 24 8.46 3.13 1.59
C THR A 24 9.77 3.47 2.30
N PHE A 25 9.75 4.50 3.16
CA PHE A 25 10.89 4.87 3.98
C PHE A 25 11.24 3.76 4.98
N ASP A 26 10.24 3.29 5.73
CA ASP A 26 10.40 2.22 6.71
C ASP A 26 10.94 0.93 6.09
N LEU A 27 10.45 0.57 4.90
CA LEU A 27 10.93 -0.57 4.13
C LEU A 27 12.41 -0.43 3.77
N LYS A 28 12.83 0.75 3.28
CA LYS A 28 14.24 1.00 2.94
C LYS A 28 15.14 0.93 4.18
N GLU A 29 14.70 1.48 5.31
CA GLU A 29 15.44 1.38 6.56
C GLU A 29 15.56 -0.08 7.05
N LEU A 30 14.49 -0.85 6.94
CA LEU A 30 14.47 -2.25 7.30
C LEU A 30 15.42 -3.07 6.42
N GLU A 31 15.38 -2.87 5.11
CA GLU A 31 16.27 -3.53 4.15
C GLU A 31 17.74 -3.14 4.39
N ALA A 32 18.03 -1.88 4.72
CA ALA A 32 19.36 -1.45 5.11
C ALA A 32 19.85 -2.14 6.40
N LYS A 33 18.97 -2.35 7.39
CA LYS A 33 19.30 -3.11 8.61
C LYS A 33 19.61 -4.58 8.29
N ILE A 34 18.81 -5.23 7.44
CA ILE A 34 19.06 -6.62 7.00
C ILE A 34 20.43 -6.73 6.31
N LEU A 35 20.76 -5.79 5.42
CA LEU A 35 22.06 -5.74 4.75
C LEU A 35 23.21 -5.53 5.73
N ALA A 36 23.03 -4.64 6.72
CA ALA A 36 24.05 -4.35 7.74
C ALA A 36 24.35 -5.55 8.64
N LEU A 37 23.37 -6.45 8.83
CA LEU A 37 23.56 -7.73 9.52
C LEU A 37 24.33 -8.76 8.67
N GLY A 38 24.66 -8.44 7.42
CA GLY A 38 25.40 -9.32 6.51
C GLY A 38 24.50 -10.26 5.70
N HIS A 39 23.19 -10.06 5.72
CA HIS A 39 22.23 -10.91 5.02
C HIS A 39 21.75 -10.28 3.70
N SER A 40 21.44 -11.13 2.73
CA SER A 40 20.90 -10.65 1.46
C SER A 40 19.42 -10.30 1.60
N VAL A 41 19.04 -9.21 0.93
CA VAL A 41 17.65 -8.82 0.70
C VAL A 41 17.14 -9.60 -0.51
N THR A 42 17.06 -10.93 -0.39
CA THR A 42 16.50 -11.81 -1.43
C THR A 42 15.00 -12.00 -1.23
N ALA A 43 14.30 -12.41 -2.30
CA ALA A 43 12.85 -12.65 -2.24
C ALA A 43 12.49 -13.87 -1.37
N VAL A 44 13.44 -14.79 -1.16
CA VAL A 44 13.26 -15.98 -0.32
C VAL A 44 14.15 -15.81 0.92
N PRO A 45 13.57 -15.83 2.13
CA PRO A 45 14.34 -15.82 3.37
C PRO A 45 15.13 -17.12 3.50
N VAL A 46 16.39 -17.02 3.94
CA VAL A 46 17.20 -18.21 4.26
C VAL A 46 16.64 -18.80 5.56
N SER A 47 16.17 -20.04 5.50
CA SER A 47 15.28 -20.66 6.49
C SER A 47 15.89 -20.99 7.86
N ASP A 48 17.18 -20.75 8.07
CA ASP A 48 17.89 -21.18 9.29
C ASP A 48 18.14 -20.08 10.32
N ASP A 49 17.79 -18.82 10.03
CA ASP A 49 18.10 -17.71 10.94
C ASP A 49 16.86 -17.17 11.64
N ARG A 50 16.62 -17.70 12.85
CA ARG A 50 15.46 -17.34 13.68
C ARG A 50 15.47 -15.86 14.08
N GLU A 51 16.65 -15.24 14.16
CA GLU A 51 16.80 -13.81 14.49
C GLU A 51 16.33 -12.89 13.35
N LEU A 52 16.34 -13.37 12.10
CA LEU A 52 15.88 -12.60 10.92
C LEU A 52 14.43 -12.86 10.52
N SER A 53 13.79 -13.86 11.14
CA SER A 53 12.41 -14.21 10.82
C SER A 53 11.46 -13.02 10.98
N ASP A 54 11.60 -12.24 12.05
CA ASP A 54 10.81 -11.03 12.30
C ASP A 54 11.10 -9.91 11.30
N TYR A 55 12.36 -9.75 10.88
CA TYR A 55 12.76 -8.79 9.85
C TYR A 55 12.12 -9.12 8.50
N TYR A 56 12.17 -10.40 8.08
CA TYR A 56 11.55 -10.82 6.82
C TYR A 56 10.03 -10.80 6.87
N ALA A 57 9.41 -11.14 8.00
CA ALA A 57 7.97 -11.00 8.20
C ALA A 57 7.54 -9.53 8.09
N THR A 58 8.24 -8.63 8.79
CA THR A 58 7.98 -7.18 8.72
C THR A 58 8.15 -6.67 7.29
N ARG A 59 9.19 -7.11 6.59
CA ARG A 59 9.44 -6.74 5.19
C ARG A 59 8.29 -7.18 4.28
N ALA A 60 7.81 -8.41 4.42
CA ALA A 60 6.68 -8.93 3.66
C ALA A 60 5.40 -8.12 3.96
N SER A 61 5.13 -7.80 5.22
CA SER A 61 3.99 -6.97 5.61
C SER A 61 4.08 -5.55 5.03
N LEU A 62 5.26 -4.93 5.02
CA LEU A 62 5.47 -3.61 4.41
C LEU A 62 5.21 -3.63 2.90
N HIS A 63 5.72 -4.63 2.18
CA HIS A 63 5.44 -4.79 0.76
C HIS A 63 3.94 -5.01 0.49
N SER A 64 3.27 -5.82 1.30
CA SER A 64 1.82 -6.06 1.19
C SER A 64 1.02 -4.77 1.44
N GLY A 65 1.40 -3.97 2.44
CA GLY A 65 0.79 -2.66 2.72
C GLY A 65 0.97 -1.68 1.57
N LEU A 66 2.17 -1.58 1.00
CA LEU A 66 2.46 -0.73 -0.16
C LEU A 66 1.63 -1.13 -1.39
N ALA A 67 1.52 -2.44 -1.66
CA ALA A 67 0.69 -2.95 -2.74
C ALA A 67 -0.78 -2.58 -2.54
N SER A 68 -1.29 -2.75 -1.31
CA SER A 68 -2.68 -2.42 -0.97
C SER A 68 -2.98 -0.92 -1.17
N ILE A 69 -2.08 -0.02 -0.76
CA ILE A 69 -2.27 1.42 -0.98
C ILE A 69 -2.26 1.75 -2.47
N ALA A 70 -1.34 1.16 -3.23
CA ALA A 70 -1.27 1.38 -4.68
C ALA A 70 -2.56 0.92 -5.39
N GLU A 71 -3.15 -0.20 -4.95
CA GLU A 71 -4.44 -0.69 -5.47
C GLU A 71 -5.58 0.30 -5.18
N VAL A 72 -5.63 0.86 -3.97
CA VAL A 72 -6.66 1.85 -3.61
C VAL A 72 -6.50 3.13 -4.43
N LEU A 73 -5.28 3.66 -4.56
CA LEU A 73 -5.03 4.85 -5.36
C LEU A 73 -5.39 4.65 -6.83
N ALA A 74 -5.02 3.51 -7.41
CA ALA A 74 -5.38 3.16 -8.79
C ALA A 74 -6.90 3.03 -8.97
N TRP A 75 -7.61 2.51 -7.97
CA TRP A 75 -9.06 2.43 -7.99
C TRP A 75 -9.72 3.81 -7.92
N ILE A 76 -9.26 4.69 -7.03
CA ILE A 76 -9.75 6.08 -6.94
C ILE A 76 -9.56 6.76 -8.29
N GLN A 77 -8.36 6.68 -8.87
CA GLN A 77 -8.07 7.26 -10.18
C GLN A 77 -9.02 6.74 -11.27
N TRP A 78 -9.22 5.41 -11.34
CA TRP A 78 -10.14 4.81 -12.30
C TRP A 78 -11.58 5.32 -12.12
N LYS A 79 -12.05 5.50 -10.86
CA LYS A 79 -13.39 6.04 -10.59
C LYS A 79 -13.53 7.50 -10.97
N THR A 80 -12.52 8.32 -10.73
CA THR A 80 -12.50 9.72 -11.17
C THR A 80 -12.48 9.85 -12.69
N GLU A 81 -11.85 8.91 -13.41
CA GLU A 81 -11.87 8.86 -14.88
C GLU A 81 -13.24 8.45 -15.45
N GLU A 82 -13.96 7.54 -14.79
CA GLU A 82 -15.30 7.07 -15.21
C GLU A 82 -16.42 8.09 -14.97
N ASP A 83 -16.32 8.87 -13.88
CA ASP A 83 -17.29 9.90 -13.50
C ASP A 83 -16.56 11.15 -12.98
N PRO A 84 -16.14 12.05 -13.88
CA PRO A 84 -15.41 13.26 -13.49
C PRO A 84 -16.30 14.32 -12.81
N GLU A 85 -17.64 14.18 -12.89
CA GLU A 85 -18.60 15.10 -12.26
C GLU A 85 -19.03 14.64 -10.85
N GLY A 86 -18.69 13.40 -10.45
CA GLY A 86 -18.85 12.90 -9.08
C GLY A 86 -20.29 12.58 -8.67
N ASP A 87 -21.16 12.26 -9.63
CA ASP A 87 -22.58 11.94 -9.37
C ASP A 87 -22.75 10.53 -8.75
N VAL A 88 -21.74 9.66 -8.91
CA VAL A 88 -21.65 8.37 -8.23
C VAL A 88 -20.93 8.53 -6.90
N ALA A 89 -21.66 8.35 -5.79
CA ALA A 89 -21.07 8.22 -4.46
C ALA A 89 -20.03 7.08 -4.44
N VAL A 90 -18.76 7.45 -4.61
CA VAL A 90 -17.57 6.57 -4.59
C VAL A 90 -17.53 5.72 -3.31
N ALA A 91 -18.16 6.20 -2.24
CA ALA A 91 -18.16 5.61 -0.89
C ALA A 91 -18.74 4.18 -0.76
N ILE A 92 -19.35 3.57 -1.79
CA ILE A 92 -20.03 2.27 -1.65
C ILE A 92 -19.51 1.19 -2.62
N GLN A 93 -18.64 1.52 -3.59
CA GLN A 93 -18.16 0.50 -4.51
C GLN A 93 -16.97 -0.27 -3.93
N PRO A 94 -17.04 -1.61 -3.86
CA PRO A 94 -15.91 -2.41 -3.39
C PRO A 94 -14.73 -2.25 -4.33
N LEU A 95 -13.51 -2.29 -3.77
CA LEU A 95 -12.29 -2.36 -4.57
C LEU A 95 -12.44 -3.51 -5.57
N PRO A 96 -12.22 -3.28 -6.88
CA PRO A 96 -12.24 -4.33 -7.86
C PRO A 96 -11.18 -5.32 -7.42
N THR A 97 -11.57 -6.58 -7.20
CA THR A 97 -10.64 -7.68 -7.00
C THR A 97 -9.74 -7.76 -8.23
N LEU A 98 -8.57 -7.13 -8.16
CA LEU A 98 -7.54 -7.20 -9.20
C LEU A 98 -7.07 -8.66 -9.23
N ARG A 99 -7.69 -9.42 -10.13
CA ARG A 99 -7.31 -10.79 -10.54
C ARG A 99 -7.12 -11.78 -9.41
N GLY A 100 -8.18 -12.09 -8.66
CA GLY A 100 -8.35 -13.41 -8.00
C GLY A 100 -7.26 -13.87 -7.01
N CYS A 101 -6.28 -13.03 -6.69
CA CYS A 101 -5.24 -13.32 -5.72
C CYS A 101 -5.58 -12.57 -4.45
N SER A 102 -6.23 -13.28 -3.53
CA SER A 102 -6.29 -12.83 -2.14
C SER A 102 -4.85 -12.74 -1.63
N ILE A 103 -4.43 -11.57 -1.17
CA ILE A 103 -3.15 -11.35 -0.49
C ILE A 103 -3.32 -11.64 1.01
N HIS A 104 -4.10 -12.68 1.35
CA HIS A 104 -4.30 -13.18 2.71
C HIS A 104 -3.73 -14.59 2.82
#